data_AF-A0A7Y2EK16-F1
#
_entry.id   AF-A0A7Y2EK16-F1
#
_cell.length_a   1.000
_cell.length_b   1.000
_cell.length_c   1.000
_cell.angle_alpha   90.00
_cell.angle_beta   90.00
_cell.angle_gamma   90.00
#
_symmetry.space_group_name_H-M   'P 1'
#
loop_
_entity.id
_entity.type
_entity.pdbx_description
1 polymer ?
#
loop_
_entity_poly.entity_id
_entity_poly.type
_entity_poly.pdbx_seq_one_letter_code
_entity_poly.pdbx_strand_id
1 'polypeptide(L)'
;MINPFSIQQFLFFLILSFIISCKDSNEVASEISEVTPQPRSTVSLIVLGTIQDAGSPHIACKKECCEKLFDQPDPNRKVVSLGLVDHENNKSYVFEATPDFPTQVKKLKHFSSSENELPNGIFLTHAHIGHYSGLMYLGKEATNAHKIPVYTMPRMKIFLEDNGPWSQLVVNENIEIKPMNDSIEVSLTSNIRVTPILVPHRDEYSETVGYIIRGPSKKVLFIPDIDKWSKWKNNISEVIREVDYAFLDATFYDGEEINTRDISEIPHPFMIESMQRFNSLPLSEKQKIHFIHFNHTNPVLDSTSGAYQTTIKSGYNIAGKNRVLEL
;
A
#
# COMPACT_ATOMS: atom_id res chain seq x y z
N MET A 1 57.75 29.06 -42.59
CA MET A 1 57.23 29.38 -43.94
C MET A 1 57.79 28.30 -44.85
N ILE A 2 57.06 27.36 -45.45
CA ILE A 2 55.81 27.43 -46.23
C ILE A 2 54.98 26.13 -46.02
N ASN A 3 53.71 26.26 -46.36
CA ASN A 3 52.50 25.44 -46.15
C ASN A 3 52.43 24.17 -47.08
N PRO A 4 51.29 23.43 -47.16
CA PRO A 4 51.18 21.97 -46.96
C PRO A 4 50.87 21.23 -48.29
N PHE A 5 50.67 19.90 -48.27
CA PHE A 5 49.62 19.16 -49.03
C PHE A 5 49.87 17.64 -49.00
N SER A 6 48.78 16.89 -48.81
CA SER A 6 48.57 15.50 -49.25
C SER A 6 49.20 14.35 -48.45
N ILE A 7 48.49 13.90 -47.40
CA ILE A 7 48.56 12.51 -46.92
C ILE A 7 47.26 11.82 -47.39
N GLN A 8 47.26 11.38 -48.64
CA GLN A 8 46.21 10.54 -49.21
C GLN A 8 46.90 9.36 -49.91
N GLN A 9 47.63 8.54 -49.16
CA GLN A 9 48.32 7.36 -49.72
C GLN A 9 48.75 6.30 -48.67
N PHE A 10 47.97 6.11 -47.61
CA PHE A 10 48.13 4.98 -46.68
C PHE A 10 46.85 4.14 -46.56
N LEU A 11 46.15 4.02 -47.68
CA LEU A 11 45.05 3.09 -47.91
C LEU A 11 45.47 2.21 -49.09
N PHE A 12 46.20 1.14 -48.81
CA PHE A 12 46.36 -0.09 -49.62
C PHE A 12 47.49 -0.88 -48.94
N PHE A 13 47.31 -2.19 -48.73
CA PHE A 13 48.20 -3.09 -47.97
C PHE A 13 48.08 -3.12 -46.45
N LEU A 14 46.89 -3.45 -45.95
CA LEU A 14 46.75 -4.39 -44.81
C LEU A 14 45.36 -5.02 -44.77
N ILE A 15 44.82 -5.32 -45.96
CA ILE A 15 43.63 -6.16 -46.16
C ILE A 15 44.10 -7.34 -47.01
N LEU A 16 44.85 -8.29 -46.41
CA LEU A 16 44.96 -9.66 -46.91
C LEU A 16 45.79 -10.55 -45.96
N SER A 17 45.25 -10.87 -44.79
CA SER A 17 45.66 -12.09 -44.07
C SER A 17 44.68 -12.40 -42.96
N PHE A 18 44.23 -13.65 -42.91
CA PHE A 18 43.26 -14.27 -42.01
C PHE A 18 41.80 -14.24 -42.46
N ILE A 19 41.58 -14.85 -43.63
CA ILE A 19 40.40 -15.69 -43.87
C ILE A 19 40.64 -17.02 -43.12
N ILE A 20 39.54 -17.66 -42.70
CA ILE A 20 39.39 -19.04 -42.21
C ILE A 20 39.48 -19.21 -40.69
N SER A 21 38.35 -19.08 -40.00
CA SER A 21 37.83 -20.13 -39.11
C SER A 21 36.47 -19.73 -38.52
N CYS A 22 35.39 -19.97 -39.27
CA CYS A 22 34.08 -20.23 -38.67
C CYS A 22 33.52 -21.52 -39.29
N LYS A 23 33.27 -22.47 -38.41
CA LYS A 23 32.79 -23.82 -38.66
C LYS A 23 31.27 -23.78 -38.69
N ASP A 24 30.66 -24.40 -39.70
CA ASP A 24 29.21 -24.56 -39.82
C ASP A 24 28.62 -25.34 -38.64
N SER A 25 27.53 -24.81 -38.07
CA SER A 25 26.50 -25.64 -37.44
C SER A 25 25.17 -24.89 -37.36
N ASN A 26 24.23 -25.37 -38.19
CA ASN A 26 22.77 -25.35 -38.05
C ASN A 26 22.07 -23.98 -37.95
N GLU A 27 21.47 -23.58 -39.07
CA GLU A 27 20.25 -22.77 -39.07
C GLU A 27 19.17 -23.47 -38.24
N VAL A 28 18.91 -22.94 -37.05
CA VAL A 28 17.61 -23.05 -36.41
C VAL A 28 16.96 -21.69 -36.59
N ALA A 29 15.98 -21.62 -37.48
CA ALA A 29 15.08 -20.49 -37.57
C ALA A 29 14.49 -20.28 -36.17
N SER A 30 14.87 -19.18 -35.51
CA SER A 30 14.19 -18.78 -34.28
C SER A 30 12.81 -18.31 -34.70
N GLU A 31 11.80 -19.13 -34.44
CA GLU A 31 10.43 -18.67 -34.33
C GLU A 31 10.45 -17.47 -33.39
N ILE A 32 10.18 -16.28 -33.94
CA ILE A 32 9.79 -15.13 -33.15
C ILE A 32 8.46 -15.54 -32.53
N SER A 33 8.53 -16.10 -31.32
CA SER A 33 7.35 -16.26 -30.49
C SER A 33 6.84 -14.85 -30.25
N GLU A 34 5.75 -14.50 -30.92
CA GLU A 34 4.91 -13.39 -30.52
C GLU A 34 4.61 -13.60 -29.04
N VAL A 35 5.26 -12.79 -28.20
CA VAL A 35 4.90 -12.66 -26.79
C VAL A 35 3.51 -12.03 -26.82
N THR A 36 2.50 -12.88 -26.85
CA THR A 36 1.12 -12.48 -26.63
C THR A 36 1.12 -11.75 -25.30
N PRO A 37 0.67 -10.47 -25.24
CA PRO A 37 0.58 -9.77 -23.96
C PRO A 37 -0.27 -10.62 -23.04
N GLN A 38 0.33 -11.10 -21.94
CA GLN A 38 -0.45 -11.67 -20.84
C GLN A 38 -1.55 -10.66 -20.53
N PRO A 39 -2.83 -11.07 -20.44
CA PRO A 39 -3.91 -10.15 -20.16
C PRO A 39 -3.60 -9.47 -18.83
N ARG A 40 -3.29 -8.17 -18.88
CA ARG A 40 -3.11 -7.36 -17.68
C ARG A 40 -4.40 -7.48 -16.89
N SER A 41 -4.32 -7.98 -15.65
CA SER A 41 -5.49 -8.07 -14.77
C SER A 41 -6.26 -6.75 -14.79
N THR A 42 -7.58 -6.83 -14.94
CA THR A 42 -8.46 -5.67 -15.06
C THR A 42 -8.34 -4.74 -13.85
N VAL A 43 -8.19 -5.30 -12.64
CA VAL A 43 -8.04 -4.54 -11.40
C VAL A 43 -6.82 -5.02 -10.63
N SER A 44 -5.96 -4.10 -10.20
CA SER A 44 -4.78 -4.40 -9.38
C SER A 44 -4.83 -3.66 -8.04
N LEU A 45 -4.51 -4.37 -6.96
CA LEU A 45 -4.23 -3.79 -5.65
C LEU A 45 -2.72 -3.66 -5.43
N ILE A 46 -2.26 -2.54 -4.91
CA ILE A 46 -0.85 -2.23 -4.67
C ILE A 46 -0.66 -1.85 -3.21
N VAL A 47 0.28 -2.50 -2.52
CA VAL A 47 0.69 -2.06 -1.18
C VAL A 47 1.61 -0.83 -1.31
N LEU A 48 1.12 0.34 -0.88
CA LEU A 48 1.82 1.64 -0.98
C LEU A 48 2.65 1.95 0.27
N GLY A 49 2.19 1.52 1.44
CA GLY A 49 2.90 1.57 2.71
C GLY A 49 2.35 0.57 3.71
N THR A 50 3.10 0.31 4.78
CA THR A 50 2.83 -0.78 5.73
C THR A 50 3.08 -0.41 7.17
N ILE A 51 3.62 0.77 7.45
CA ILE A 51 3.99 1.23 8.79
C ILE A 51 2.79 1.89 9.46
N GLN A 52 2.73 1.81 10.79
CA GLN A 52 1.78 2.54 11.62
C GLN A 52 1.88 4.06 11.39
N ASP A 53 0.89 4.80 11.92
CA ASP A 53 0.98 6.24 12.05
C ASP A 53 2.26 6.70 12.78
N ALA A 54 2.64 7.97 12.54
CA ALA A 54 3.92 8.58 12.93
C ALA A 54 5.21 7.94 12.33
N GLY A 55 5.11 6.78 11.67
CA GLY A 55 6.13 6.27 10.75
C GLY A 55 7.32 5.55 11.38
N SER A 56 8.28 5.20 10.53
CA SER A 56 9.53 4.53 10.91
C SER A 56 10.67 5.07 10.01
N PRO A 57 11.59 5.91 10.52
CA PRO A 57 11.81 6.17 11.94
C PRO A 57 10.66 6.95 12.59
N HIS A 58 10.36 6.59 13.84
CA HIS A 58 9.34 7.28 14.63
C HIS A 58 9.94 8.50 15.30
N ILE A 59 9.22 9.62 15.32
CA ILE A 59 9.73 10.90 15.83
C ILE A 59 10.32 10.75 17.25
N ALA A 60 11.52 11.27 17.45
CA ALA A 60 12.29 11.20 18.70
C ALA A 60 12.66 9.79 19.23
N CYS A 61 12.47 8.73 18.43
CA CYS A 61 12.91 7.39 18.81
C CYS A 61 14.45 7.31 18.85
N LYS A 62 15.00 6.81 19.96
CA LYS A 62 16.45 6.60 20.15
C LYS A 62 16.84 5.12 20.15
N LYS A 63 15.89 4.21 19.90
CA LYS A 63 16.14 2.76 19.86
C LYS A 63 16.85 2.40 18.55
N GLU A 64 17.56 1.27 18.57
CA GLU A 64 18.27 0.75 17.39
C GLU A 64 17.36 0.59 16.16
N CYS A 65 16.07 0.30 16.36
CA CYS A 65 15.09 0.17 15.27
C CYS A 65 14.84 1.48 14.49
N CYS A 66 15.27 2.65 14.98
CA CYS A 66 15.09 3.94 14.32
C CYS A 66 16.39 4.75 14.19
N GLU A 67 17.36 4.55 15.08
CA GLU A 67 18.60 5.36 15.13
C GLU A 67 19.26 5.52 13.75
N LYS A 68 19.55 4.40 13.08
CA LYS A 68 20.18 4.41 11.74
C LYS A 68 19.27 4.97 10.64
N LEU A 69 17.95 4.90 10.81
CA LEU A 69 16.98 5.35 9.82
C LEU A 69 16.85 6.88 9.75
N PHE A 70 17.29 7.62 10.77
CA PHE A 70 17.35 9.08 10.69
C PHE A 70 18.45 9.56 9.74
N ASP A 71 19.61 8.89 9.77
CA ASP A 71 20.74 9.19 8.87
C ASP A 71 20.59 8.51 7.51
N GLN A 72 20.00 7.31 7.48
CA GLN A 72 19.79 6.49 6.28
C GLN A 72 18.32 6.03 6.20
N PRO A 73 17.41 6.93 5.80
CA PRO A 73 15.99 6.60 5.71
C PRO A 73 15.74 5.44 4.75
N ASP A 74 14.91 4.49 5.15
CA ASP A 74 14.42 3.43 4.28
C ASP A 74 13.19 3.93 3.50
N PRO A 75 13.27 4.12 2.17
CA PRO A 75 12.14 4.59 1.37
C PRO A 75 10.97 3.61 1.35
N ASN A 76 11.13 2.38 1.85
CA ASN A 76 10.07 1.40 1.97
C ASN A 76 9.25 1.52 3.25
N ARG A 77 9.75 2.24 4.27
CA ARG A 77 9.04 2.46 5.53
C ARG A 77 8.07 3.64 5.43
N LYS A 78 6.97 3.40 4.71
CA LYS A 78 5.88 4.37 4.49
C LYS A 78 4.65 4.01 5.32
N VAL A 79 3.94 5.03 5.82
CA VAL A 79 2.70 4.87 6.59
C VAL A 79 1.67 4.08 5.76
N VAL A 80 0.84 3.27 6.42
CA VAL A 80 -0.05 2.29 5.80
C VAL A 80 -0.93 2.91 4.72
N SER A 81 -0.93 2.32 3.53
CA SER A 81 -1.81 2.73 2.44
C SER A 81 -1.88 1.63 1.39
N LEU A 82 -3.08 1.48 0.81
CA LEU A 82 -3.30 0.63 -0.36
C LEU A 82 -3.68 1.50 -1.56
N GLY A 83 -3.18 1.12 -2.72
CA GLY A 83 -3.59 1.65 -4.01
C GLY A 83 -4.44 0.64 -4.75
N LEU A 84 -5.43 1.12 -5.50
CA LEU A 84 -6.27 0.29 -6.35
C LEU A 84 -6.29 0.89 -7.74
N VAL A 85 -6.10 0.08 -8.77
CA VAL A 85 -6.08 0.52 -10.17
C VAL A 85 -7.06 -0.33 -10.96
N ASP A 86 -7.97 0.33 -11.67
CA ASP A 86 -8.84 -0.25 -12.68
C ASP A 86 -8.28 0.13 -14.06
N HIS A 87 -7.61 -0.82 -14.72
CA HIS A 87 -6.92 -0.55 -15.99
C HIS A 87 -7.91 -0.37 -17.14
N GLU A 88 -9.08 -1.03 -17.09
CA GLU A 88 -10.11 -0.93 -18.12
C GLU A 88 -10.82 0.43 -18.06
N ASN A 89 -11.15 0.90 -16.86
CA ASN A 89 -11.81 2.20 -16.68
C ASN A 89 -10.83 3.38 -16.57
N ASN A 90 -9.52 3.14 -16.60
CA ASN A 90 -8.45 4.12 -16.34
C ASN A 90 -8.71 4.91 -15.05
N LYS A 91 -9.02 4.20 -13.96
CA LYS A 91 -9.28 4.78 -12.64
C LYS A 91 -8.28 4.27 -11.62
N SER A 92 -7.95 5.12 -10.65
CA SER A 92 -7.15 4.72 -9.49
C SER A 92 -7.71 5.30 -8.20
N TYR A 93 -7.55 4.57 -7.11
CA TYR A 93 -8.02 4.94 -5.78
C TYR A 93 -6.93 4.71 -4.75
N VAL A 94 -6.94 5.50 -3.68
CA VAL A 94 -6.05 5.31 -2.53
C VAL A 94 -6.89 5.05 -1.29
N PHE A 95 -6.47 4.09 -0.47
CA PHE A 95 -6.94 3.89 0.89
C PHE A 95 -5.88 4.47 1.82
N GLU A 96 -6.31 5.37 2.70
CA GLU A 96 -5.51 6.22 3.57
C GLU A 96 -4.75 7.34 2.85
N ALA A 97 -5.07 8.60 3.18
CA ALA A 97 -4.29 9.76 2.78
C ALA A 97 -3.24 10.06 3.86
N THR A 98 -2.08 9.41 3.77
CA THR A 98 -1.06 9.45 4.82
C THR A 98 -0.11 10.66 4.73
N PRO A 99 0.75 10.94 5.73
CA PRO A 99 1.82 11.93 5.59
C PRO A 99 2.75 11.68 4.38
N ASP A 100 2.87 10.43 3.94
CA ASP A 100 3.69 10.00 2.80
C ASP A 100 2.99 10.11 1.43
N PHE A 101 1.78 10.68 1.41
CA PHE A 101 0.89 10.76 0.25
C PHE A 101 1.58 11.18 -1.06
N PRO A 102 2.50 12.17 -1.11
CA PRO A 102 3.11 12.57 -2.38
C PRO A 102 3.85 11.41 -3.07
N THR A 103 4.61 10.62 -2.30
CA THR A 103 5.38 9.49 -2.86
C THR A 103 4.50 8.27 -3.12
N GLN A 104 3.45 8.07 -2.33
CA GLN A 104 2.50 6.98 -2.51
C GLN A 104 1.62 7.18 -3.74
N VAL A 105 1.11 8.39 -3.95
CA VAL A 105 0.33 8.76 -5.14
C VAL A 105 1.19 8.71 -6.39
N LYS A 106 2.43 9.22 -6.34
CA LYS A 106 3.34 9.13 -7.51
C LYS A 106 3.59 7.68 -7.91
N LYS A 107 3.75 6.80 -6.92
CA LYS A 107 3.89 5.37 -7.15
C LYS A 107 2.61 4.78 -7.75
N LEU A 108 1.43 5.09 -7.21
CA LEU A 108 0.15 4.62 -7.76
C LEU A 108 -0.01 5.05 -9.22
N LYS A 109 0.34 6.30 -9.56
CA LYS A 109 0.35 6.82 -10.92
C LYS A 109 1.21 5.95 -11.85
N HIS A 110 2.40 5.55 -11.42
CA HIS A 110 3.26 4.67 -12.22
C HIS A 110 2.60 3.31 -12.52
N PHE A 111 1.90 2.72 -11.54
CA PHE A 111 1.18 1.46 -11.73
C PHE A 111 -0.07 1.61 -12.60
N SER A 112 -0.79 2.73 -12.47
CA SER A 112 -1.99 2.99 -13.28
C SER A 112 -1.66 3.35 -14.72
N SER A 113 -0.44 3.83 -14.98
CA SER A 113 -0.07 4.40 -16.28
C SER A 113 -1.02 5.53 -16.73
N SER A 114 -1.76 6.13 -15.77
CA SER A 114 -2.72 7.19 -16.05
C SER A 114 -1.99 8.50 -16.38
N GLU A 115 -2.65 9.32 -17.19
CA GLU A 115 -2.23 10.71 -17.44
C GLU A 115 -2.48 11.60 -16.21
N ASN A 116 -3.46 11.24 -15.37
CA ASN A 116 -3.76 11.95 -14.13
C ASN A 116 -2.70 11.64 -13.07
N GLU A 117 -2.13 12.68 -12.47
CA GLU A 117 -1.19 12.53 -11.35
C GLU A 117 -1.89 12.19 -10.03
N LEU A 118 -3.16 12.62 -9.87
CA LEU A 118 -3.95 12.40 -8.66
C LEU A 118 -4.90 11.19 -8.80
N PRO A 119 -5.22 10.50 -7.69
CA PRO A 119 -6.20 9.42 -7.72
C PRO A 119 -7.61 9.96 -8.00
N ASN A 120 -8.48 9.10 -8.52
CA ASN A 120 -9.88 9.39 -8.78
C ASN A 120 -10.76 9.33 -7.52
N GLY A 121 -10.23 8.81 -6.41
CA GLY A 121 -10.89 8.86 -5.12
C GLY A 121 -9.98 8.40 -3.98
N ILE A 122 -10.31 8.83 -2.78
CA ILE A 122 -9.57 8.56 -1.55
C ILE A 122 -10.55 7.97 -0.53
N PHE A 123 -10.20 6.86 0.10
CA PHE A 123 -10.98 6.24 1.18
C PHE A 123 -10.24 6.42 2.50
N LEU A 124 -10.94 6.84 3.56
CA LEU A 124 -10.36 7.07 4.89
C LEU A 124 -11.02 6.14 5.91
N THR A 125 -10.22 5.35 6.62
CA THR A 125 -10.75 4.46 7.66
C THR A 125 -11.14 5.19 8.95
N HIS A 126 -10.33 6.16 9.40
CA HIS A 126 -10.56 6.88 10.67
C HIS A 126 -9.70 8.16 10.82
N ALA A 127 -9.92 8.89 11.92
CA ALA A 127 -9.34 10.20 12.20
C ALA A 127 -8.03 10.18 13.02
N HIS A 128 -7.17 9.17 12.86
CA HIS A 128 -5.78 9.26 13.32
C HIS A 128 -4.89 9.94 12.29
N ILE A 129 -3.90 10.71 12.74
CA ILE A 129 -3.10 11.59 11.86
C ILE A 129 -2.40 10.86 10.71
N GLY A 130 -2.05 9.57 10.88
CA GLY A 130 -1.45 8.75 9.82
C GLY A 130 -2.36 8.45 8.64
N HIS A 131 -3.67 8.70 8.78
CA HIS A 131 -4.71 8.14 7.91
C HIS A 131 -5.38 9.19 7.01
N TYR A 132 -5.38 10.45 7.42
CA TYR A 132 -6.04 11.53 6.66
C TYR A 132 -5.18 12.79 6.45
N SER A 133 -4.06 12.95 7.15
CA SER A 133 -3.27 14.19 7.09
C SER A 133 -2.72 14.50 5.70
N GLY A 134 -2.53 13.49 4.85
CA GLY A 134 -2.14 13.64 3.44
C GLY A 134 -3.12 14.44 2.60
N LEU A 135 -4.36 14.62 3.04
CA LEU A 135 -5.31 15.53 2.40
C LEU A 135 -4.78 16.97 2.31
N MET A 136 -3.87 17.38 3.20
CA MET A 136 -3.26 18.71 3.17
C MET A 136 -2.58 19.03 1.83
N TYR A 137 -2.08 18.01 1.10
CA TYR A 137 -1.44 18.19 -0.20
C TYR A 137 -2.42 18.48 -1.34
N LEU A 138 -3.73 18.41 -1.09
CA LEU A 138 -4.78 18.76 -2.05
C LEU A 138 -5.13 20.26 -2.01
N GLY A 139 -4.66 21.00 -1.01
CA GLY A 139 -4.92 22.43 -0.84
C GLY A 139 -4.11 23.35 -1.75
N LYS A 140 -4.35 24.66 -1.62
CA LYS A 140 -3.79 25.73 -2.47
C LYS A 140 -2.27 25.79 -2.44
N GLU A 141 -1.65 25.41 -1.33
CA GLU A 141 -0.20 25.43 -1.13
C GLU A 141 0.52 24.32 -1.90
N ALA A 142 -0.22 23.32 -2.38
CA ALA A 142 0.33 22.17 -3.08
C ALA A 142 -0.36 22.00 -4.44
N THR A 143 -1.20 20.99 -4.60
CA THR A 143 -1.77 20.66 -5.92
C THR A 143 -2.93 21.56 -6.32
N ASN A 144 -3.53 22.29 -5.37
CA ASN A 144 -4.77 23.03 -5.52
C ASN A 144 -5.79 22.20 -6.32
N ALA A 145 -6.02 20.98 -5.85
CA ALA A 145 -6.83 20.00 -6.56
C ALA A 145 -8.26 20.52 -6.75
N HIS A 146 -9.03 19.88 -7.62
CA HIS A 146 -10.43 20.26 -7.84
C HIS A 146 -11.32 19.04 -7.67
N LYS A 147 -12.17 19.09 -6.64
CA LYS A 147 -13.23 18.11 -6.34
C LYS A 147 -12.75 16.66 -6.34
N ILE A 148 -11.60 16.39 -5.70
CA ILE A 148 -11.16 15.00 -5.50
C ILE A 148 -12.16 14.30 -4.56
N PRO A 149 -12.79 13.19 -4.98
CA PRO A 149 -13.73 12.47 -4.12
C PRO A 149 -13.03 11.88 -2.89
N VAL A 150 -13.54 12.19 -1.70
CA VAL A 150 -13.06 11.64 -0.43
C VAL A 150 -14.20 10.89 0.25
N TYR A 151 -14.09 9.58 0.33
CA TYR A 151 -15.08 8.67 0.88
C TYR A 151 -14.87 8.50 2.38
N THR A 152 -15.87 8.88 3.17
CA THR A 152 -15.77 8.88 4.63
C THR A 152 -17.06 8.45 5.31
N MET A 153 -16.94 7.95 6.54
CA MET A 153 -18.08 7.77 7.44
C MET A 153 -18.63 9.13 7.95
N PRO A 154 -19.86 9.17 8.51
CA PRO A 154 -20.52 10.41 8.89
C PRO A 154 -19.76 11.28 9.90
N ARG A 155 -19.17 10.73 10.97
CA ARG A 155 -18.40 11.57 11.91
C ARG A 155 -17.10 12.08 11.29
N MET A 156 -16.42 11.27 10.47
CA MET A 156 -15.24 11.73 9.73
C MET A 156 -15.58 12.86 8.75
N LYS A 157 -16.76 12.80 8.11
CA LYS A 157 -17.27 13.90 7.28
C LYS A 157 -17.39 15.18 8.10
N ILE A 158 -18.09 15.13 9.24
CA ILE A 158 -18.27 16.28 10.13
C ILE A 158 -16.91 16.81 10.59
N PHE A 159 -15.99 15.93 10.97
CA PHE A 159 -14.64 16.31 11.37
C PHE A 159 -13.93 17.13 10.28
N LEU A 160 -13.96 16.68 9.02
CA LEU A 160 -13.34 17.39 7.90
C LEU A 160 -14.07 18.69 7.53
N GLU A 161 -15.39 18.77 7.70
CA GLU A 161 -16.19 19.98 7.42
C GLU A 161 -15.98 21.07 8.49
N ASP A 162 -15.81 20.68 9.75
CA ASP A 162 -15.83 21.62 10.88
C ASP A 162 -14.44 22.00 11.39
N ASN A 163 -13.40 21.20 11.12
CA ASN A 163 -12.06 21.41 11.70
C ASN A 163 -11.05 21.92 10.66
N GLY A 164 -10.39 23.02 10.99
CA GLY A 164 -9.24 23.51 10.24
C GLY A 164 -8.00 22.62 10.46
N PRO A 165 -7.10 22.52 9.46
CA PRO A 165 -7.16 23.20 8.17
C PRO A 165 -8.05 22.51 7.13
N TRP A 166 -8.55 21.30 7.39
CA TRP A 166 -9.24 20.48 6.37
C TRP A 166 -10.57 21.05 5.89
N SER A 167 -11.29 21.78 6.74
CA SER A 167 -12.51 22.49 6.34
C SER A 167 -12.31 23.43 5.16
N GLN A 168 -11.09 24.00 5.02
CA GLN A 168 -10.75 24.83 3.86
C GLN A 168 -10.71 24.02 2.56
N LEU A 169 -10.31 22.74 2.59
CA LEU A 169 -10.30 21.88 1.40
C LEU A 169 -11.72 21.63 0.90
N VAL A 170 -12.69 21.53 1.83
CA VAL A 170 -14.11 21.38 1.49
C VAL A 170 -14.66 22.69 0.95
N VAL A 171 -14.46 23.80 1.67
CA VAL A 171 -14.97 25.14 1.28
C VAL A 171 -14.41 25.62 -0.06
N ASN A 172 -13.13 25.35 -0.32
CA ASN A 172 -12.48 25.72 -1.58
C ASN A 172 -12.75 24.73 -2.72
N GLU A 173 -13.59 23.70 -2.51
CA GLU A 173 -13.86 22.62 -3.46
C GLU A 173 -12.59 21.89 -3.93
N ASN A 174 -11.55 21.81 -3.09
CA ASN A 174 -10.38 20.99 -3.38
C ASN A 174 -10.72 19.49 -3.25
N ILE A 175 -11.54 19.15 -2.26
CA ILE A 175 -12.10 17.82 -2.06
C ILE A 175 -13.63 17.86 -2.12
N GLU A 176 -14.22 16.75 -2.52
CA GLU A 176 -15.67 16.53 -2.46
C GLU A 176 -15.95 15.32 -1.56
N ILE A 177 -16.59 15.54 -0.41
CA ILE A 177 -16.89 14.43 0.51
C ILE A 177 -18.02 13.56 -0.05
N LYS A 178 -17.75 12.25 -0.15
CA LYS A 178 -18.71 11.21 -0.52
C LYS A 178 -19.07 10.40 0.72
N PRO A 179 -20.21 10.67 1.38
CA PRO A 179 -20.56 9.98 2.61
C PRO A 179 -20.82 8.49 2.35
N MET A 180 -20.38 7.67 3.29
CA MET A 180 -20.62 6.23 3.32
C MET A 180 -21.43 5.83 4.56
N ASN A 181 -21.99 4.63 4.56
CA ASN A 181 -22.73 4.07 5.69
C ASN A 181 -22.30 2.63 5.96
N ASP A 182 -22.33 2.20 7.23
CA ASP A 182 -21.91 0.84 7.64
C ASP A 182 -22.62 -0.21 6.79
N SER A 183 -21.84 -1.12 6.21
CA SER A 183 -22.31 -2.25 5.42
C SER A 183 -23.10 -1.88 4.15
N ILE A 184 -23.06 -0.62 3.70
CA ILE A 184 -23.64 -0.19 2.43
C ILE A 184 -22.56 -0.11 1.36
N GLU A 185 -22.69 -0.93 0.33
CA GLU A 185 -21.76 -1.02 -0.80
C GLU A 185 -21.81 0.25 -1.67
N VAL A 186 -20.64 0.75 -2.04
CA VAL A 186 -20.45 1.85 -2.98
C VAL A 186 -19.82 1.31 -4.27
N SER A 187 -20.51 1.46 -5.39
CA SER A 187 -19.99 1.12 -6.71
C SER A 187 -19.13 2.25 -7.26
N LEU A 188 -17.89 1.94 -7.63
CA LEU A 188 -16.95 2.92 -8.20
C LEU A 188 -16.86 2.80 -9.72
N THR A 189 -16.82 1.56 -10.22
CA THR A 189 -16.82 1.21 -11.64
C THR A 189 -17.64 -0.07 -11.85
N SER A 190 -17.72 -0.58 -13.08
CA SER A 190 -18.26 -1.93 -13.35
C SER A 190 -17.48 -3.03 -12.62
N ASN A 191 -16.19 -2.79 -12.34
CA ASN A 191 -15.24 -3.78 -11.83
C ASN A 191 -15.00 -3.66 -10.33
N ILE A 192 -15.26 -2.49 -9.73
CA ILE A 192 -14.89 -2.20 -8.33
C ILE A 192 -16.09 -1.77 -7.51
N ARG A 193 -16.26 -2.45 -6.37
CA ARG A 193 -17.19 -2.06 -5.31
C ARG A 193 -16.50 -2.07 -3.96
N VAL A 194 -16.86 -1.13 -3.08
CA VAL A 194 -16.26 -0.96 -1.75
C VAL A 194 -17.35 -0.87 -0.70
N THR A 195 -17.26 -1.73 0.32
CA THR A 195 -18.19 -1.75 1.45
C THR A 195 -17.43 -1.44 2.74
N PRO A 196 -17.78 -0.36 3.46
CA PRO A 196 -17.21 -0.09 4.78
C PRO A 196 -17.84 -1.02 5.81
N ILE A 197 -17.07 -1.43 6.80
CA ILE A 197 -17.53 -2.23 7.93
C ILE A 197 -17.01 -1.60 9.22
N LEU A 198 -17.90 -1.27 10.16
CA LEU A 198 -17.47 -0.74 11.45
C LEU A 198 -16.60 -1.75 12.19
N VAL A 199 -15.47 -1.30 12.73
CA VAL A 199 -14.56 -2.08 13.58
C VAL A 199 -14.40 -1.39 14.93
N PRO A 200 -14.22 -2.14 16.04
CA PRO A 200 -13.99 -1.52 17.32
C PRO A 200 -12.64 -0.80 17.28
N HIS A 201 -12.63 0.46 17.67
CA HIS A 201 -11.42 1.21 17.92
C HIS A 201 -11.71 2.31 18.93
N ARG A 202 -10.67 3.02 19.41
CA ARG A 202 -10.84 4.29 20.11
C ARG A 202 -11.41 5.37 19.18
N ASP A 203 -12.73 5.41 19.09
CA ASP A 203 -13.45 6.37 18.27
C ASP A 203 -13.41 7.79 18.87
N GLU A 204 -12.28 8.49 18.74
CA GLU A 204 -12.07 9.87 19.20
C GLU A 204 -12.87 10.85 18.32
N TYR A 205 -12.34 11.18 17.14
CA TYR A 205 -12.92 12.19 16.25
C TYR A 205 -13.78 11.61 15.11
N SER A 206 -13.70 10.30 14.86
CA SER A 206 -14.52 9.62 13.86
C SER A 206 -14.90 8.20 14.31
N GLU A 207 -15.80 7.56 13.57
CA GLU A 207 -15.87 6.10 13.55
C GLU A 207 -14.57 5.51 12.99
N THR A 208 -14.33 4.24 13.30
CA THR A 208 -13.31 3.43 12.63
C THR A 208 -13.94 2.34 11.79
N VAL A 209 -13.49 2.23 10.53
CA VAL A 209 -13.96 1.19 9.61
C VAL A 209 -12.81 0.38 9.03
N GLY A 210 -13.09 -0.88 8.70
CA GLY A 210 -12.39 -1.59 7.65
C GLY A 210 -13.15 -1.49 6.32
N TYR A 211 -12.54 -1.98 5.25
CA TYR A 211 -13.16 -2.07 3.94
C TYR A 211 -13.14 -3.49 3.39
N ILE A 212 -14.26 -3.90 2.78
CA ILE A 212 -14.29 -5.01 1.84
C ILE A 212 -14.24 -4.40 0.44
N ILE A 213 -13.15 -4.67 -0.28
CA ILE A 213 -12.92 -4.21 -1.65
C ILE A 213 -13.17 -5.40 -2.57
N ARG A 214 -14.17 -5.30 -3.43
CA ARG A 214 -14.53 -6.33 -4.40
C ARG A 214 -14.04 -5.92 -5.78
N GLY A 215 -13.14 -6.72 -6.35
CA GLY A 215 -12.77 -6.68 -7.75
C GLY A 215 -13.62 -7.63 -8.61
N PRO A 216 -13.24 -7.81 -9.89
CA PRO A 216 -13.91 -8.72 -10.82
C PRO A 216 -13.98 -10.17 -10.34
N SER A 217 -12.92 -10.67 -9.71
CA SER A 217 -12.76 -12.09 -9.37
C SER A 217 -12.39 -12.36 -7.91
N LYS A 218 -11.80 -11.38 -7.22
CA LYS A 218 -11.29 -11.49 -5.86
C LYS A 218 -11.85 -10.40 -4.95
N LYS A 219 -11.87 -10.71 -3.65
CA LYS A 219 -12.20 -9.74 -2.59
C LYS A 219 -11.04 -9.55 -1.63
N VAL A 220 -10.91 -8.33 -1.13
CA VAL A 220 -9.92 -7.92 -0.15
C VAL A 220 -10.63 -7.41 1.09
N LEU A 221 -10.24 -7.91 2.26
CA LEU A 221 -10.52 -7.27 3.54
C LEU A 221 -9.33 -6.37 3.90
N PHE A 222 -9.58 -5.12 4.25
CA PHE A 222 -8.58 -4.19 4.73
C PHE A 222 -9.03 -3.59 6.06
N ILE A 223 -8.38 -3.99 7.15
CA ILE A 223 -8.56 -3.47 8.51
C ILE A 223 -7.16 -3.10 9.01
N PRO A 224 -6.66 -1.89 8.70
CA PRO A 224 -5.32 -1.50 9.12
C PRO A 224 -5.21 -1.27 10.63
N ASP A 225 -6.31 -0.91 11.28
CA ASP A 225 -6.33 -0.53 12.69
C ASP A 225 -7.60 -1.07 13.39
N ILE A 226 -7.44 -1.72 14.54
CA ILE A 226 -8.53 -2.28 15.36
C ILE A 226 -8.11 -2.48 16.82
N ASP A 227 -9.06 -2.29 17.75
CA ASP A 227 -8.86 -2.46 19.19
C ASP A 227 -8.47 -3.90 19.60
N LYS A 228 -9.44 -4.82 19.47
CA LYS A 228 -9.32 -6.24 19.80
C LYS A 228 -10.39 -7.00 19.03
N TRP A 229 -10.05 -8.16 18.47
CA TRP A 229 -11.00 -9.02 17.75
C TRP A 229 -12.20 -9.48 18.60
N SER A 230 -12.03 -9.59 19.93
CA SER A 230 -13.10 -9.98 20.85
C SER A 230 -14.14 -8.88 21.09
N LYS A 231 -13.80 -7.61 20.86
CA LYS A 231 -14.75 -6.49 20.96
C LYS A 231 -15.57 -6.32 19.68
N TRP A 232 -15.18 -6.96 18.58
CA TRP A 232 -15.86 -6.80 17.31
C TRP A 232 -17.14 -7.64 17.27
N LYS A 233 -18.25 -7.02 16.85
CA LYS A 233 -19.54 -7.70 16.66
C LYS A 233 -19.47 -8.85 15.64
N ASN A 234 -18.55 -8.77 14.68
CA ASN A 234 -18.38 -9.77 13.62
C ASN A 234 -17.30 -10.78 14.00
N ASN A 235 -17.49 -12.02 13.56
CA ASN A 235 -16.46 -13.05 13.70
C ASN A 235 -15.41 -12.90 12.58
N ILE A 236 -14.24 -12.34 12.91
CA ILE A 236 -13.13 -12.17 11.96
C ILE A 236 -12.78 -13.46 11.18
N SER A 237 -12.87 -14.64 11.81
CA SER A 237 -12.58 -15.91 11.15
C SER A 237 -13.61 -16.28 10.09
N GLU A 238 -14.85 -15.80 10.20
CA GLU A 238 -15.88 -15.95 9.15
C GLU A 238 -15.64 -14.93 8.04
N VAL A 239 -15.32 -13.68 8.38
CA VAL A 239 -15.02 -12.64 7.37
C VAL A 239 -13.81 -13.02 6.51
N ILE A 240 -12.76 -13.62 7.09
CA ILE A 240 -11.58 -14.11 6.34
C ILE A 240 -11.96 -15.18 5.29
N ARG A 241 -12.94 -16.05 5.59
CA ARG A 241 -13.39 -17.08 4.64
C ARG A 241 -14.07 -16.49 3.40
N GLU A 242 -14.71 -15.34 3.54
CA GLU A 242 -15.48 -14.68 2.50
C GLU A 242 -14.63 -13.81 1.54
N VAL A 243 -13.34 -13.69 1.82
CA VAL A 243 -12.37 -12.92 1.03
C VAL A 243 -11.21 -13.79 0.53
N ASP A 244 -10.44 -13.24 -0.40
CA ASP A 244 -9.25 -13.89 -0.97
C ASP A 244 -7.96 -13.35 -0.37
N TYR A 245 -7.98 -12.09 0.07
CA TYR A 245 -6.88 -11.44 0.77
C TYR A 245 -7.41 -10.70 2.00
N ALA A 246 -6.69 -10.76 3.12
CA ALA A 246 -7.04 -10.06 4.34
C ALA A 246 -5.83 -9.28 4.88
N PHE A 247 -5.83 -7.97 4.70
CA PHE A 247 -4.85 -7.06 5.27
C PHE A 247 -5.30 -6.63 6.66
N LEU A 248 -4.64 -7.14 7.70
CA LEU A 248 -5.08 -7.00 9.09
C LEU A 248 -4.03 -6.29 9.95
N ASP A 249 -4.52 -5.50 10.91
CA ASP A 249 -3.73 -4.82 11.94
C ASP A 249 -2.73 -5.78 12.59
N ALA A 250 -1.49 -5.30 12.65
CA ALA A 250 -0.35 -5.94 13.23
C ALA A 250 0.58 -4.91 13.90
N THR A 251 -0.02 -3.89 14.50
CA THR A 251 0.70 -2.75 15.08
C THR A 251 1.84 -3.21 15.98
N PHE A 252 1.53 -4.07 16.94
CA PHE A 252 2.50 -4.67 17.83
C PHE A 252 2.49 -6.19 17.67
N TYR A 253 3.67 -6.79 17.57
CA TYR A 253 3.92 -8.23 17.61
C TYR A 253 3.52 -8.83 18.95
N ASP A 254 3.99 -8.25 20.06
CA ASP A 254 3.69 -8.64 21.43
C ASP A 254 3.85 -7.47 22.42
N GLY A 255 3.71 -7.76 23.72
CA GLY A 255 3.81 -6.77 24.80
C GLY A 255 5.23 -6.29 25.11
N GLU A 256 6.28 -7.00 24.70
CA GLU A 256 7.68 -6.59 24.96
C GLU A 256 8.07 -5.33 24.15
N GLU A 257 7.30 -5.01 23.11
CA GLU A 257 7.47 -3.78 22.35
C GLU A 257 7.15 -2.52 23.16
N ILE A 258 6.18 -2.62 24.07
CA ILE A 258 5.66 -1.50 24.86
C ILE A 258 6.28 -1.51 26.26
N ASN A 259 7.53 -1.04 26.33
CA ASN A 259 8.28 -0.95 27.59
C ASN A 259 7.98 0.30 28.43
N THR A 260 6.91 1.06 28.11
CA THR A 260 6.66 2.39 28.71
C THR A 260 5.24 2.61 29.22
N ARG A 261 4.31 1.68 29.01
CA ARG A 261 2.89 1.81 29.42
C ARG A 261 2.36 0.49 29.93
N ASP A 262 1.25 0.54 30.65
CA ASP A 262 0.52 -0.67 31.02
C ASP A 262 -0.01 -1.37 29.75
N ILE A 263 0.33 -2.64 29.59
CA ILE A 263 -0.05 -3.46 28.43
C ILE A 263 -1.59 -3.56 28.30
N SER A 264 -2.31 -3.51 29.42
CA SER A 264 -3.77 -3.57 29.44
C SER A 264 -4.44 -2.32 28.86
N GLU A 265 -3.72 -1.20 28.78
CA GLU A 265 -4.18 0.06 28.20
C GLU A 265 -3.97 0.12 26.69
N ILE A 266 -3.34 -0.90 26.09
CA ILE A 266 -2.98 -0.91 24.67
C ILE A 266 -4.12 -1.52 23.87
N PRO A 267 -4.84 -0.72 23.10
CA PRO A 267 -6.04 -1.17 22.43
C PRO A 267 -5.67 -1.69 21.04
N HIS A 268 -4.75 -2.65 20.93
CA HIS A 268 -4.51 -3.35 19.66
C HIS A 268 -4.36 -4.85 19.91
N PRO A 269 -4.84 -5.74 19.02
CA PRO A 269 -4.53 -7.16 19.13
C PRO A 269 -3.05 -7.36 18.80
N PHE A 270 -2.33 -8.05 19.68
CA PHE A 270 -0.95 -8.42 19.35
C PHE A 270 -0.94 -9.40 18.17
N MET A 271 0.12 -9.40 17.35
CA MET A 271 0.25 -10.38 16.28
C MET A 271 0.21 -11.81 16.82
N ILE A 272 0.84 -12.07 17.97
CA ILE A 272 0.80 -13.39 18.62
C ILE A 272 -0.63 -13.79 19.02
N GLU A 273 -1.43 -12.86 19.54
CA GLU A 273 -2.83 -13.09 19.90
C GLU A 273 -3.68 -13.38 18.65
N SER A 274 -3.43 -12.62 17.58
CA SER A 274 -4.08 -12.80 16.28
C SER A 274 -3.74 -14.16 15.67
N MET A 275 -2.47 -14.55 15.63
CA MET A 275 -2.04 -15.86 15.14
C MET A 275 -2.63 -17.01 15.98
N GLN A 276 -2.70 -16.85 17.30
CA GLN A 276 -3.36 -17.83 18.17
C GLN A 276 -4.85 -17.95 17.87
N ARG A 277 -5.55 -16.82 17.68
CA ARG A 277 -6.97 -16.79 17.32
C ARG A 277 -7.25 -17.50 16.00
N PHE A 278 -6.37 -17.31 15.01
CA PHE A 278 -6.49 -17.89 13.67
C PHE A 278 -5.92 -19.30 13.58
N ASN A 279 -5.41 -19.88 14.67
CA ASN A 279 -4.68 -21.14 14.61
C ASN A 279 -5.55 -22.31 14.11
N SER A 280 -6.86 -22.27 14.36
CA SER A 280 -7.83 -23.27 13.89
C SER A 280 -8.21 -23.14 12.41
N LEU A 281 -7.84 -22.05 11.74
CA LEU A 281 -8.07 -21.92 10.30
C LEU A 281 -7.18 -22.90 9.53
N PRO A 282 -7.67 -23.49 8.42
CA PRO A 282 -6.83 -24.29 7.54
C PRO A 282 -5.74 -23.40 6.92
N LEU A 283 -4.64 -24.03 6.48
CA LEU A 283 -3.49 -23.30 5.92
C LEU A 283 -3.90 -22.37 4.75
N SER A 284 -4.82 -22.82 3.89
CA SER A 284 -5.33 -22.03 2.77
C SER A 284 -5.99 -20.72 3.19
N GLU A 285 -6.61 -20.66 4.38
CA GLU A 285 -7.22 -19.45 4.93
C GLU A 285 -6.18 -18.58 5.64
N LYS A 286 -5.23 -19.20 6.37
CA LYS A 286 -4.10 -18.48 6.99
C LYS A 286 -3.26 -17.73 5.93
N GLN A 287 -3.06 -18.35 4.78
CA GLN A 287 -2.29 -17.79 3.66
C GLN A 287 -2.97 -16.59 2.98
N LYS A 288 -4.25 -16.33 3.25
CA LYS A 288 -4.92 -15.09 2.81
C LYS A 288 -4.53 -13.89 3.65
N ILE A 289 -4.04 -14.12 4.86
CA ILE A 289 -3.79 -13.06 5.84
C ILE A 289 -2.43 -12.42 5.55
N HIS A 290 -2.45 -11.09 5.42
CA HIS A 290 -1.33 -10.20 5.25
C HIS A 290 -1.32 -9.21 6.41
N PHE A 291 -0.46 -9.43 7.40
CA PHE A 291 -0.28 -8.46 8.48
C PHE A 291 0.25 -7.14 7.94
N ILE A 292 -0.26 -6.00 8.43
CA ILE A 292 0.09 -4.65 7.99
C ILE A 292 -0.03 -3.66 9.17
N HIS A 293 0.33 -2.39 8.97
CA HIS A 293 0.24 -1.33 9.98
C HIS A 293 1.24 -1.48 11.14
N PHE A 294 2.47 -1.88 10.83
CA PHE A 294 3.49 -2.20 11.82
C PHE A 294 4.02 -0.98 12.56
N ASN A 295 4.02 -0.99 13.89
CA ASN A 295 4.75 0.00 14.66
C ASN A 295 6.25 -0.08 14.33
N HIS A 296 6.96 1.04 14.49
CA HIS A 296 8.39 1.12 14.21
C HIS A 296 9.26 0.14 15.03
N THR A 297 8.75 -0.37 16.16
CA THR A 297 9.41 -1.39 17.01
C THR A 297 9.14 -2.81 16.59
N ASN A 298 8.18 -3.05 15.69
CA ASN A 298 7.71 -4.40 15.42
C ASN A 298 8.83 -5.24 14.81
N PRO A 299 9.24 -6.35 15.46
CA PRO A 299 10.37 -7.16 15.03
C PRO A 299 10.15 -7.81 13.65
N VAL A 300 8.92 -7.90 13.16
CA VAL A 300 8.64 -8.40 11.80
C VAL A 300 9.08 -7.44 10.70
N LEU A 301 9.49 -6.22 11.05
CA LEU A 301 10.13 -5.30 10.11
C LEU A 301 11.57 -5.71 9.75
N ASP A 302 12.16 -6.62 10.51
CA ASP A 302 13.44 -7.27 10.21
C ASP A 302 13.19 -8.72 9.77
N SER A 303 13.47 -9.03 8.51
CA SER A 303 13.26 -10.37 7.94
C SER A 303 14.18 -11.45 8.52
N THR A 304 15.24 -11.04 9.21
CA THR A 304 16.16 -11.94 9.91
C THR A 304 15.69 -12.29 11.33
N SER A 305 14.66 -11.60 11.84
CA SER A 305 14.17 -11.80 13.20
C SER A 305 13.44 -13.13 13.37
N GLY A 306 13.49 -13.68 14.59
CA GLY A 306 12.71 -14.88 14.94
C GLY A 306 11.20 -14.68 14.80
N ALA A 307 10.72 -13.45 15.06
CA ALA A 307 9.31 -13.07 14.90
C ALA A 307 8.87 -13.21 13.44
N TYR A 308 9.61 -12.61 12.50
CA TYR A 308 9.34 -12.72 11.06
C TYR A 308 9.29 -14.19 10.61
N GLN A 309 10.32 -14.96 10.96
CA GLN A 309 10.42 -16.36 10.58
C GLN A 309 9.28 -17.21 11.15
N THR A 310 8.86 -16.93 12.39
CA THR A 310 7.73 -17.61 13.05
C THR A 310 6.42 -17.29 12.35
N THR A 311 6.16 -16.03 11.99
CA THR A 311 4.96 -15.60 11.26
C THR A 311 4.84 -16.33 9.92
N ILE A 312 5.92 -16.37 9.12
CA ILE A 312 5.93 -17.05 7.82
C ILE A 312 5.75 -18.57 7.98
N LYS A 313 6.48 -19.20 8.91
CA LYS A 313 6.36 -20.66 9.18
C LYS A 313 4.97 -21.06 9.65
N SER A 314 4.26 -20.16 10.31
CA SER A 314 2.89 -20.38 10.78
C SER A 314 1.84 -20.24 9.66
N GLY A 315 2.26 -19.93 8.44
CA GLY A 315 1.41 -19.88 7.25
C GLY A 315 0.78 -18.51 6.96
N TYR A 316 1.21 -17.45 7.68
CA TYR A 316 0.75 -16.08 7.45
C TYR A 316 1.71 -15.31 6.55
N ASN A 317 1.26 -14.19 6.00
CA ASN A 317 2.11 -13.27 5.26
C ASN A 317 2.32 -11.97 6.04
N ILE A 318 3.43 -11.30 5.73
CA ILE A 318 3.71 -9.93 6.13
C ILE A 318 3.54 -9.07 4.87
N ALA A 319 2.74 -8.00 4.94
CA ALA A 319 2.54 -7.12 3.80
C ALA A 319 3.87 -6.48 3.40
N GLY A 320 4.28 -6.69 2.15
CA GLY A 320 5.47 -6.08 1.57
C GLY A 320 5.07 -4.95 0.63
N LYS A 321 5.75 -3.80 0.72
CA LYS A 321 5.55 -2.68 -0.21
C LYS A 321 5.86 -3.13 -1.66
N ASN A 322 5.13 -2.58 -2.62
CA ASN A 322 5.21 -2.90 -4.06
C ASN A 322 4.67 -4.29 -4.42
N ARG A 323 4.12 -5.05 -3.47
CA ARG A 323 3.30 -6.21 -3.82
C ARG A 323 2.11 -5.74 -4.63
N VAL A 324 1.97 -6.30 -5.83
CA VAL A 324 0.82 -6.13 -6.70
C VAL A 324 0.01 -7.41 -6.65
N LEU A 325 -1.28 -7.29 -6.37
CA LEU A 325 -2.24 -8.38 -6.37
C LEU A 325 -3.28 -8.12 -7.45
N GLU A 326 -3.64 -9.15 -8.18
CA GLU A 326 -4.72 -9.11 -9.16
C GLU A 326 -6.05 -9.35 -8.44
N LEU A 327 -7.06 -8.52 -8.74
CA LEU A 327 -8.41 -8.67 -8.20
C LEU A 327 -9.42 -9.10 -9.27
#